data_AF-A0A6N2SBD3-F1
#
_entry.id   AF-A0A6N2SBD3-F1
#
_cell.length_a   1.000
_cell.length_b   1.000
_cell.length_c   1.000
_cell.angle_alpha   90.00
_cell.angle_beta   90.00
_cell.angle_gamma   90.00
#
_symmetry.space_group_name_H-M   'P 1'
#
loop_
_entity.id
_entity.type
_entity.pdbx_description
1 polymer ?
#
loop_
_entity_poly.entity_id
_entity_poly.type
_entity_poly.pdbx_seq_one_letter_code
_entity_poly.pdbx_strand_id
1 'polypeptide(L)'
;MSKKCEYCGYDGDGFEEGEFGFWCPDCQGFLYKEGKEDYSQTDIILEKPVSDHRPIIQKSKLKKQLSPLRYPGGKSKMIDHLLPYLKGKKYFVEAFCGGASFGLSLLESGMIEKLILNDLDPNVYAFWNMVCSDHYKELIQRIKEYQPSRESYFLYQKRMLKANISEVDRAFYFLVINRCSFSGIQTANPKSNMEDRWLPDTLIKRIEKIHSMSDRIEVTNKNAMELIEEMYWSPDNCIFIDPPYIEKGDCLYPVKFHLHQELAALITELLREFPGCADILLTYDDQKILHELYDQNHIGIHMIGRKYSCSR
;
A
#
# COMPACT_ATOMS: atom_id res chain seq x y z
N MET A 1 24.16 30.18 -10.74
CA MET A 1 23.18 29.44 -11.55
C MET A 1 21.91 30.26 -11.57
N SER A 2 21.42 30.67 -12.74
CA SER A 2 20.05 31.21 -12.86
C SER A 2 19.09 30.10 -12.43
N LYS A 3 18.23 30.39 -11.46
CA LYS A 3 17.24 29.45 -10.95
C LYS A 3 16.02 29.55 -11.85
N LYS A 4 15.68 28.47 -12.54
CA LYS A 4 14.46 28.37 -13.35
C LYS A 4 13.42 27.55 -12.61
N CYS A 5 12.22 28.08 -12.45
CA CYS A 5 11.07 27.39 -11.86
C CYS A 5 10.62 26.25 -12.76
N GLU A 6 10.61 25.02 -12.24
CA GLU A 6 10.14 23.84 -12.98
C GLU A 6 8.61 23.84 -13.20
N TYR A 7 7.85 24.56 -12.37
CA TYR A 7 6.39 24.61 -12.46
C TYR A 7 5.86 25.64 -13.46
N CYS A 8 6.40 26.87 -13.45
CA CYS A 8 5.90 27.97 -14.31
C CYS A 8 6.94 28.51 -15.30
N GLY A 9 8.20 28.06 -15.23
CA GLY A 9 9.26 28.50 -16.12
C GLY A 9 9.92 29.83 -15.76
N TYR A 10 9.50 30.52 -14.69
CA TYR A 10 10.10 31.76 -14.21
C TYR A 10 11.62 31.62 -13.99
N ASP A 11 12.42 32.48 -14.59
CA ASP A 11 13.89 32.42 -14.60
C ASP A 11 14.58 33.71 -14.11
N GLY A 12 13.79 34.61 -13.48
CA GLY A 12 14.25 35.86 -12.87
C GLY A 12 14.81 35.71 -11.45
N ASP A 13 15.02 36.85 -10.80
CA ASP A 13 15.52 36.93 -9.41
C ASP A 13 14.37 36.90 -8.38
N GLY A 14 14.69 36.94 -7.09
CA GLY A 14 13.68 37.08 -6.03
C GLY A 14 13.08 35.77 -5.51
N PHE A 15 13.72 34.63 -5.79
CA PHE A 15 13.42 33.37 -5.11
C PHE A 15 13.73 33.49 -3.61
N GLU A 16 12.74 33.20 -2.75
CA GLU A 16 12.92 33.23 -1.30
C GLU A 16 13.48 31.90 -0.80
N GLU A 17 14.40 31.92 0.15
CA GLU A 17 15.02 30.70 0.66
C GLU A 17 14.17 30.06 1.76
N GLY A 18 13.86 28.77 1.60
CA GLY A 18 13.23 27.94 2.63
C GLY A 18 14.19 26.88 3.18
N GLU A 19 13.68 26.10 4.13
CA GLU A 19 14.43 25.03 4.80
C GLU A 19 15.03 24.03 3.80
N PHE A 20 14.19 23.51 2.90
CA PHE A 20 14.58 22.46 1.93
C PHE A 20 14.91 22.99 0.52
N GLY A 21 14.84 24.30 0.28
CA GLY A 21 14.59 24.80 -1.08
C GLY A 21 14.43 26.30 -1.23
N PHE A 22 13.74 26.69 -2.30
CA PHE A 22 13.43 28.07 -2.64
C PHE A 22 11.98 28.22 -3.10
N TRP A 23 11.29 29.27 -2.69
CA TRP A 23 9.95 29.61 -3.17
C TRP A 23 10.02 30.46 -4.44
N CYS A 24 9.25 30.08 -5.46
CA CYS A 24 9.14 30.86 -6.70
C CYS A 24 8.30 32.13 -6.46
N PRO A 25 8.79 33.33 -6.82
CA PRO A 25 8.05 34.57 -6.58
C PRO A 25 6.80 34.70 -7.46
N ASP A 26 6.75 34.01 -8.59
CA ASP A 26 5.64 34.07 -9.54
C ASP A 26 4.51 33.09 -9.15
N CYS A 27 4.82 31.79 -9.08
CA CYS A 27 3.80 30.76 -8.85
C CYS A 27 3.71 30.29 -7.39
N GLN A 28 4.54 30.84 -6.50
CA GLN A 28 4.61 30.48 -5.07
C GLN A 28 4.87 28.98 -4.83
N GLY A 29 5.36 28.24 -5.83
CA GLY A 29 5.73 26.83 -5.70
C GLY A 29 7.12 26.66 -5.13
N PHE A 30 7.32 25.59 -4.35
CA PHE A 30 8.60 25.27 -3.74
C PHE A 30 9.51 24.43 -4.65
N LEU A 31 10.74 24.92 -4.87
CA LEU A 31 11.82 24.25 -5.61
C LEU A 31 12.85 23.71 -4.63
N TYR A 32 13.15 22.42 -4.66
CA TYR A 32 14.09 21.81 -3.73
C TYR A 32 15.56 22.15 -4.07
N LYS A 33 16.40 22.36 -3.03
CA LYS A 33 17.83 22.77 -3.15
C LYS A 33 18.71 21.69 -3.76
N GLU A 34 18.49 20.45 -3.36
CA GLU A 34 19.21 19.26 -3.82
C GLU A 34 18.21 18.41 -4.61
N GLY A 35 18.56 18.06 -5.84
CA GLY A 35 17.78 17.12 -6.65
C GLY A 35 17.88 15.69 -6.11
N LYS A 36 17.18 14.76 -6.80
CA LYS A 36 16.98 13.30 -6.60
C LYS A 36 18.00 12.45 -5.79
N GLU A 37 19.19 12.90 -5.43
CA GLU A 37 20.28 12.05 -4.93
C GLU A 37 20.45 12.02 -3.40
N ASP A 38 19.99 13.01 -2.62
CA ASP A 38 20.19 12.99 -1.15
C ASP A 38 18.95 13.33 -0.28
N TYR A 39 17.88 13.91 -0.84
CA TYR A 39 16.70 14.32 -0.06
C TYR A 39 15.36 14.27 -0.81
N SER A 40 14.97 13.13 -1.35
CA SER A 40 13.58 12.92 -1.82
C SER A 40 12.65 12.67 -0.63
N GLN A 41 11.75 13.59 -0.29
CA GLN A 41 10.65 13.30 0.66
C GLN A 41 9.63 12.31 0.05
N THR A 42 9.69 12.14 -1.27
CA THR A 42 8.85 11.22 -2.03
C THR A 42 9.70 10.30 -2.89
N ASP A 43 9.61 9.01 -2.60
CA ASP A 43 10.26 7.95 -3.37
C ASP A 43 9.23 7.11 -4.12
N ILE A 44 9.42 6.97 -5.43
CA ILE A 44 8.61 6.15 -6.32
C ILE A 44 9.44 4.95 -6.74
N ILE A 45 8.95 3.78 -6.38
CA ILE A 45 9.57 2.50 -6.69
C ILE A 45 8.86 1.88 -7.89
N LEU A 46 9.53 1.88 -9.03
CA LEU A 46 9.04 1.27 -10.26
C LEU A 46 9.56 -0.16 -10.40
N GLU A 47 8.64 -1.10 -10.52
CA GLU A 47 8.92 -2.53 -10.60
C GLU A 47 9.06 -2.98 -12.05
N LYS A 48 10.22 -3.56 -12.40
CA LYS A 48 10.46 -4.18 -13.71
C LYS A 48 10.51 -5.71 -13.60
N PRO A 49 10.07 -6.47 -14.61
CA PRO A 49 10.45 -7.87 -14.72
C PRO A 49 11.97 -8.00 -14.66
N VAL A 50 12.48 -8.93 -13.83
CA VAL A 50 13.92 -9.18 -13.70
C VAL A 50 14.49 -9.60 -15.06
N SER A 51 15.42 -8.83 -15.62
CA SER A 51 16.45 -9.31 -16.56
C SER A 51 17.63 -9.85 -15.75
N ASP A 52 18.51 -10.66 -16.38
CA ASP A 52 19.44 -11.61 -15.72
C ASP A 52 20.38 -11.10 -14.60
N HIS A 53 20.40 -9.80 -14.30
CA HIS A 53 21.23 -9.18 -13.27
C HIS A 53 20.40 -8.74 -12.06
N ARG A 54 20.70 -9.32 -10.88
CA ARG A 54 20.08 -8.91 -9.62
C ARG A 54 21.00 -7.94 -8.88
N PRO A 55 20.49 -6.81 -8.37
CA PRO A 55 21.15 -6.17 -7.23
C PRO A 55 21.13 -7.14 -6.05
N ILE A 56 22.28 -7.35 -5.42
CA ILE A 56 22.40 -8.16 -4.21
C ILE A 56 21.78 -7.35 -3.07
N ILE A 57 20.59 -7.75 -2.63
CA ILE A 57 19.93 -7.11 -1.49
C ILE A 57 20.20 -7.91 -0.22
N GLN A 58 20.63 -7.21 0.83
CA GLN A 58 20.77 -7.78 2.15
C GLN A 58 19.39 -8.12 2.71
N LYS A 59 19.16 -9.40 3.01
CA LYS A 59 17.89 -9.85 3.58
C LYS A 59 17.76 -9.33 5.01
N SER A 60 16.67 -8.62 5.30
CA SER A 60 16.32 -8.25 6.66
C SER A 60 15.86 -9.47 7.47
N LYS A 61 15.96 -9.35 8.79
CA LYS A 61 15.43 -10.31 9.77
C LYS A 61 13.91 -10.16 10.00
N LEU A 62 13.24 -9.27 9.27
CA LEU A 62 11.82 -8.99 9.45
C LEU A 62 10.94 -10.21 9.14
N LYS A 63 9.85 -10.35 9.90
CA LYS A 63 8.89 -11.42 9.72
C LYS A 63 7.90 -11.12 8.59
N LYS A 64 8.27 -11.51 7.37
CA LYS A 64 7.55 -11.18 6.12
C LYS A 64 6.23 -11.93 5.89
N GLN A 65 5.86 -12.86 6.77
CA GLN A 65 4.67 -13.73 6.60
C GLN A 65 3.74 -13.65 7.81
N LEU A 66 3.30 -12.44 8.14
CA LEU A 66 2.31 -12.20 9.18
C LEU A 66 0.88 -12.20 8.65
N SER A 67 0.65 -11.63 7.47
CA SER A 67 -0.71 -11.52 6.93
C SER A 67 -1.40 -12.88 6.74
N PRO A 68 -2.64 -13.04 7.20
CA PRO A 68 -3.46 -14.21 6.91
C PRO A 68 -3.97 -14.21 5.45
N LEU A 69 -4.05 -13.03 4.84
CA LEU A 69 -4.58 -12.81 3.50
C LEU A 69 -3.55 -13.14 2.41
N ARG A 70 -4.06 -13.39 1.21
CA ARG A 70 -3.31 -13.58 -0.03
C ARG A 70 -3.68 -12.45 -0.96
N TYR A 71 -2.72 -11.63 -1.34
CA TYR A 71 -2.94 -10.53 -2.29
C TYR A 71 -2.04 -10.70 -3.50
N PRO A 72 -2.59 -10.61 -4.73
CA PRO A 72 -1.78 -10.36 -5.91
C PRO A 72 -0.95 -9.11 -5.67
N GLY A 73 0.33 -9.13 -6.02
CA GLY A 73 1.19 -7.97 -5.79
C GLY A 73 1.68 -7.80 -4.35
N GLY A 74 1.27 -8.62 -3.39
CA GLY A 74 1.67 -8.50 -1.98
C GLY A 74 3.18 -8.27 -1.78
N LYS A 75 3.51 -7.18 -1.09
CA LYS A 75 4.87 -6.64 -0.98
C LYS A 75 5.78 -7.37 0.00
N SER A 76 5.36 -8.48 0.59
CA SER A 76 6.18 -9.29 1.52
C SER A 76 7.59 -9.63 0.99
N LYS A 77 7.72 -9.87 -0.32
CA LYS A 77 9.01 -10.12 -0.99
C LYS A 77 9.79 -8.86 -1.32
N MET A 78 9.11 -7.71 -1.39
CA MET A 78 9.68 -6.40 -1.68
C MET A 78 10.11 -5.66 -0.41
N ILE A 79 9.73 -6.12 0.78
CA ILE A 79 10.07 -5.45 2.05
C ILE A 79 11.56 -5.10 2.11
N ASP A 80 12.46 -6.04 1.85
CA ASP A 80 13.92 -5.78 1.89
C ASP A 80 14.39 -4.71 0.89
N HIS A 81 13.67 -4.60 -0.23
CA HIS A 81 13.94 -3.62 -1.28
C HIS A 81 13.40 -2.23 -0.91
N LEU A 82 12.34 -2.17 -0.10
CA LEU A 82 11.67 -0.93 0.29
C LEU A 82 12.25 -0.34 1.59
N LEU A 83 12.85 -1.15 2.46
CA LEU A 83 13.41 -0.69 3.73
C LEU A 83 14.40 0.49 3.62
N PRO A 84 15.30 0.56 2.62
CA PRO A 84 16.23 1.68 2.52
C PRO A 84 15.55 3.05 2.36
N TYR A 85 14.29 3.07 1.90
CA TYR A 85 13.51 4.30 1.70
C TYR A 85 12.67 4.69 2.93
N LEU A 86 12.72 3.90 4.02
CA LEU A 86 12.06 4.25 5.28
C LEU A 86 13.00 5.07 6.15
N LYS A 87 12.78 6.38 6.22
CA LYS A 87 13.63 7.34 6.96
C LYS A 87 13.28 7.42 8.46
N GLY A 88 13.14 6.27 9.12
CA GLY A 88 12.97 6.20 10.58
C GLY A 88 11.68 6.84 11.13
N LYS A 89 10.59 6.79 10.36
CA LYS A 89 9.28 7.34 10.75
C LYS A 89 8.59 6.52 11.82
N LYS A 90 7.85 7.19 12.72
CA LYS A 90 7.13 6.54 13.82
C LYS A 90 5.85 5.88 13.35
N TYR A 91 5.16 6.51 12.41
CA TYR A 91 3.85 6.06 11.96
C TYR A 91 3.91 5.66 10.49
N PHE A 92 3.30 4.52 10.18
CA PHE A 92 3.24 3.99 8.82
C PHE A 92 1.79 3.91 8.38
N VAL A 93 1.47 4.56 7.28
CA VAL A 93 0.11 4.63 6.73
C VAL A 93 0.08 3.84 5.43
N GLU A 94 -0.68 2.76 5.37
CA GLU A 94 -0.94 2.06 4.11
C GLU A 94 -2.29 2.54 3.54
N ALA A 95 -2.23 3.44 2.54
CA ALA A 95 -3.43 4.01 1.92
C ALA A 95 -4.28 2.96 1.15
N PHE A 96 -3.61 1.91 0.66
CA PHE A 96 -4.17 0.75 -0.02
C PHE A 96 -3.61 -0.53 0.61
N CYS A 97 -4.06 -0.85 1.81
CA CYS A 97 -3.41 -1.88 2.63
C CYS A 97 -3.54 -3.29 2.03
N GLY A 98 -4.69 -3.65 1.46
CA GLY A 98 -4.96 -5.00 0.96
C GLY A 98 -4.56 -6.10 1.95
N GLY A 99 -3.40 -6.74 1.70
CA GLY A 99 -2.85 -7.78 2.56
C GLY A 99 -1.97 -7.29 3.72
N ALA A 100 -1.69 -6.01 3.87
CA ALA A 100 -0.94 -5.37 4.97
C ALA A 100 0.42 -5.99 5.33
N SER A 101 1.07 -6.69 4.39
CA SER A 101 2.25 -7.48 4.73
C SER A 101 3.45 -6.60 5.12
N PHE A 102 3.56 -5.40 4.57
CA PHE A 102 4.69 -4.51 4.83
C PHE A 102 4.53 -3.84 6.19
N GLY A 103 3.44 -3.10 6.39
CA GLY A 103 3.13 -2.44 7.66
C GLY A 103 3.14 -3.40 8.86
N LEU A 104 2.55 -4.60 8.73
CA LEU A 104 2.58 -5.59 9.82
C LEU A 104 4.01 -6.06 10.15
N SER A 105 4.88 -6.19 9.14
CA SER A 105 6.27 -6.60 9.37
C SER A 105 7.08 -5.51 10.07
N LEU A 106 6.81 -4.24 9.77
CA LEU A 106 7.43 -3.09 10.43
C LEU A 106 6.95 -2.94 11.88
N LEU A 107 5.64 -3.10 12.11
CA LEU A 107 5.06 -2.98 13.45
C LEU A 107 5.54 -4.09 14.38
N GLU A 108 5.67 -5.31 13.85
CA GLU A 108 6.12 -6.47 14.62
C GLU A 108 7.58 -6.42 15.01
N SER A 109 8.43 -5.80 14.18
CA SER A 109 9.84 -5.59 14.50
C SER A 109 10.09 -4.41 15.43
N GLY A 110 9.07 -3.58 15.70
CA GLY A 110 9.21 -2.35 16.47
C GLY A 110 9.88 -1.22 15.70
N MET A 111 9.99 -1.31 14.37
CA MET A 111 10.51 -0.21 13.55
C MET A 111 9.56 0.98 13.47
N ILE A 112 8.27 0.75 13.73
CA ILE A 112 7.23 1.77 13.80
C ILE A 112 6.43 1.61 15.08
N GLU A 113 5.90 2.72 15.58
CA GLU A 113 5.08 2.80 16.77
C GLU A 113 3.60 2.53 16.47
N LYS A 114 3.09 3.03 15.34
CA LYS A 114 1.69 2.90 14.93
C LYS A 114 1.57 2.56 13.45
N LEU A 115 0.59 1.72 13.13
CA LEU A 115 0.23 1.33 11.78
C LEU A 115 -1.20 1.78 11.48
N ILE A 116 -1.41 2.47 10.38
CA ILE A 116 -2.73 2.82 9.86
C ILE A 116 -2.98 1.98 8.61
N LEU A 117 -4.04 1.19 8.63
CA LEU A 117 -4.48 0.34 7.52
C LEU A 117 -5.75 0.93 6.90
N ASN A 118 -5.64 1.43 5.67
CA ASN A 118 -6.79 1.88 4.92
C ASN A 118 -7.03 1.01 3.70
N ASP A 119 -8.29 0.68 3.43
CA ASP A 119 -8.67 0.14 2.13
C ASP A 119 -10.11 0.57 1.82
N LEU A 120 -10.37 0.94 0.56
CA LEU A 120 -11.72 1.31 0.13
C LEU A 120 -12.63 0.09 0.03
N ASP A 121 -12.08 -1.12 -0.19
CA ASP A 121 -12.87 -2.33 -0.27
C ASP A 121 -13.47 -2.68 1.11
N PRO A 122 -14.81 -2.66 1.25
CA PRO A 122 -15.46 -2.92 2.53
C PRO A 122 -15.21 -4.33 3.08
N ASN A 123 -14.83 -5.29 2.23
CA ASN A 123 -14.49 -6.64 2.65
C ASN A 123 -13.11 -6.72 3.30
N VAL A 124 -12.16 -5.94 2.76
CA VAL A 124 -10.81 -5.81 3.32
C VAL A 124 -10.86 -5.08 4.64
N TYR A 125 -11.57 -3.95 4.68
CA TYR A 125 -11.83 -3.21 5.90
C TYR A 125 -12.46 -4.10 6.98
N ALA A 126 -13.59 -4.77 6.68
CA ALA A 126 -14.29 -5.59 7.66
C ALA A 126 -13.40 -6.70 8.22
N PHE A 127 -12.52 -7.27 7.40
CA PHE A 127 -11.57 -8.27 7.86
C PHE A 127 -10.55 -7.69 8.86
N TRP A 128 -9.87 -6.59 8.49
CA TRP A 128 -8.87 -5.98 9.37
C TRP A 128 -9.49 -5.42 10.64
N ASN A 129 -10.68 -4.80 10.53
CA ASN A 129 -11.43 -4.29 11.67
C ASN A 129 -11.81 -5.43 12.62
N MET A 130 -12.33 -6.55 12.11
CA MET A 130 -12.64 -7.74 12.92
C MET A 130 -11.41 -8.30 13.64
N VAL A 131 -10.26 -8.41 12.94
CA VAL A 131 -9.00 -8.88 13.53
C VAL A 131 -8.50 -7.97 14.66
N CYS A 132 -8.66 -6.66 14.53
CA CYS A 132 -8.21 -5.68 15.53
C CYS A 132 -9.25 -5.40 16.63
N SER A 133 -10.48 -5.88 16.49
CA SER A 133 -11.55 -5.70 17.48
C SER A 133 -11.54 -6.75 18.59
N ASP A 134 -12.28 -6.49 19.67
CA ASP A 134 -12.54 -7.45 20.75
C ASP A 134 -13.31 -8.70 20.30
N HIS A 135 -13.94 -8.67 19.12
CA HIS A 135 -14.72 -9.76 18.55
C HIS A 135 -13.90 -10.77 17.74
N TYR A 136 -12.57 -10.60 17.61
CA TYR A 136 -11.71 -11.49 16.80
C TYR A 136 -11.81 -12.99 17.19
N LYS A 137 -12.17 -13.30 18.44
CA LYS A 137 -12.38 -14.68 18.91
C LYS A 137 -13.54 -15.38 18.21
N GLU A 138 -14.57 -14.65 17.82
CA GLU A 138 -15.68 -15.20 17.04
C GLU A 138 -15.19 -15.62 15.64
N LEU A 139 -14.36 -14.77 15.00
CA LEU A 139 -13.71 -15.13 13.73
C LEU A 139 -12.84 -16.38 13.88
N ILE A 140 -12.04 -16.49 14.95
CA ILE A 140 -11.23 -17.68 15.25
C ILE A 140 -12.09 -18.94 15.38
N GLN A 141 -13.22 -18.87 16.08
CA GLN A 141 -14.10 -20.02 16.27
C GLN A 141 -14.64 -20.51 14.92
N ARG A 142 -15.09 -19.60 14.06
CA ARG A 142 -15.57 -19.95 12.71
C ARG A 142 -14.47 -20.54 11.84
N ILE A 143 -13.22 -20.07 11.98
CA ILE A 143 -12.08 -20.64 11.26
C ILE A 143 -11.83 -22.10 11.67
N LYS A 144 -11.96 -22.42 12.97
CA LYS A 144 -11.77 -23.78 13.49
C LYS A 144 -12.85 -24.76 13.00
N GLU A 145 -14.09 -24.30 12.93
CA GLU A 145 -15.25 -25.14 12.58
C GLU A 145 -15.43 -25.32 11.06
N TYR A 146 -14.86 -24.43 10.26
CA TYR A 146 -15.08 -24.42 8.83
C TYR A 146 -14.27 -25.47 8.07
N GLN A 147 -14.98 -26.27 7.27
CA GLN A 147 -14.41 -27.17 6.28
C GLN A 147 -14.67 -26.63 4.86
N PRO A 148 -13.62 -26.37 4.05
CA PRO A 148 -13.78 -25.82 2.71
C PRO A 148 -14.59 -26.72 1.77
N SER A 149 -15.62 -26.16 1.15
CA SER A 149 -16.37 -26.83 0.08
C SER A 149 -16.72 -25.86 -1.04
N ARG A 150 -16.90 -26.36 -2.27
CA ARG A 150 -17.26 -25.49 -3.41
C ARG A 150 -18.62 -24.84 -3.20
N GLU A 151 -19.54 -25.59 -2.62
CA GLU A 151 -20.87 -25.10 -2.27
C GLU A 151 -20.80 -23.92 -1.30
N SER A 152 -20.09 -24.06 -0.18
CA SER A 152 -19.93 -22.98 0.80
C SER A 152 -19.20 -21.78 0.21
N TYR A 153 -18.18 -22.00 -0.62
CA TYR A 153 -17.46 -20.93 -1.32
C TYR A 153 -18.39 -20.05 -2.17
N PHE A 154 -19.18 -20.66 -3.07
CA PHE A 154 -20.11 -19.90 -3.93
C PHE A 154 -21.27 -19.29 -3.13
N LEU A 155 -21.73 -19.97 -2.09
CA LEU A 155 -22.72 -19.42 -1.16
C LEU A 155 -22.20 -18.14 -0.49
N TYR A 156 -20.96 -18.14 -0.01
CA TYR A 156 -20.32 -17.00 0.64
C TYR A 156 -20.08 -15.85 -0.34
N GLN A 157 -19.63 -16.12 -1.57
CA GLN A 157 -19.55 -15.10 -2.63
C GLN A 157 -20.90 -14.42 -2.84
N LYS A 158 -21.98 -15.20 -2.96
CA LYS A 158 -23.34 -14.65 -3.13
C LYS A 158 -23.81 -13.86 -1.91
N ARG A 159 -23.48 -14.31 -0.70
CA ARG A 159 -23.86 -13.61 0.56
C ARG A 159 -23.13 -12.29 0.73
N MET A 160 -21.87 -12.19 0.33
CA MET A 160 -21.09 -10.95 0.41
C MET A 160 -21.61 -9.82 -0.50
N LEU A 161 -22.37 -10.15 -1.55
CA LEU A 161 -23.03 -9.16 -2.39
C LEU A 161 -24.25 -8.50 -1.72
N LYS A 162 -24.72 -9.02 -0.59
CA LYS A 162 -25.86 -8.45 0.14
C LYS A 162 -25.41 -7.25 0.97
N ALA A 163 -26.24 -6.20 1.00
CA ALA A 163 -25.98 -5.00 1.80
C ALA A 163 -25.97 -5.27 3.31
N ASN A 164 -26.91 -6.08 3.81
CA ASN A 164 -27.17 -6.26 5.26
C ASN A 164 -26.41 -7.45 5.89
N ILE A 165 -25.15 -7.66 5.51
CA ILE A 165 -24.29 -8.68 6.10
C ILE A 165 -23.62 -8.12 7.36
N SER A 166 -23.56 -8.89 8.45
CA SER A 166 -22.81 -8.49 9.65
C SER A 166 -21.31 -8.42 9.35
N GLU A 167 -20.57 -7.58 10.08
CA GLU A 167 -19.11 -7.47 9.88
C GLU A 167 -18.38 -8.81 10.09
N VAL A 168 -18.77 -9.59 11.09
CA VAL A 168 -18.17 -10.92 11.34
C VAL A 168 -18.43 -11.90 10.21
N ASP A 169 -19.64 -11.89 9.62
CA ASP A 169 -19.94 -12.67 8.42
C ASP A 169 -19.12 -12.19 7.23
N ARG A 170 -19.04 -10.88 7.01
CA ARG A 170 -18.28 -10.30 5.90
C ARG A 170 -16.80 -10.66 6.01
N ALA A 171 -16.19 -10.46 7.18
CA ALA A 171 -14.80 -10.79 7.46
C ALA A 171 -14.50 -12.29 7.23
N PHE A 172 -15.37 -13.16 7.75
CA PHE A 172 -15.21 -14.60 7.62
C PHE A 172 -15.39 -15.08 6.17
N TYR A 173 -16.45 -14.65 5.48
CA TYR A 173 -16.68 -15.01 4.08
C TYR A 173 -15.56 -14.50 3.18
N PHE A 174 -15.09 -13.26 3.41
CA PHE A 174 -13.95 -12.70 2.69
C PHE A 174 -12.68 -13.54 2.91
N LEU A 175 -12.37 -13.92 4.15
CA LEU A 175 -11.22 -14.77 4.44
C LEU A 175 -11.32 -16.10 3.71
N VAL A 176 -12.47 -16.77 3.74
CA VAL A 176 -12.69 -18.04 3.02
C VAL A 176 -12.43 -17.86 1.52
N ILE A 177 -13.03 -16.85 0.90
CA ILE A 177 -12.86 -16.60 -0.53
C ILE A 177 -11.39 -16.29 -0.84
N ASN A 178 -10.77 -15.38 -0.09
CA ASN A 178 -9.38 -14.99 -0.28
C ASN A 178 -8.40 -16.18 -0.14
N ARG A 179 -8.64 -17.08 0.80
CA ARG A 179 -7.79 -18.27 0.98
C ARG A 179 -8.00 -19.29 -0.13
N CYS A 180 -9.26 -19.57 -0.45
CA CYS A 180 -9.66 -20.66 -1.33
C CYS A 180 -9.62 -20.31 -2.82
N SER A 181 -9.57 -19.03 -3.19
CA SER A 181 -9.56 -18.60 -4.60
C SER A 181 -8.18 -18.67 -5.26
N PHE A 182 -8.18 -18.58 -6.60
CA PHE A 182 -6.95 -18.36 -7.35
C PHE A 182 -6.34 -16.99 -6.98
N SER A 183 -5.09 -17.01 -6.51
CA SER A 183 -4.33 -15.82 -6.09
C SER A 183 -4.97 -14.90 -5.04
N GLY A 184 -6.05 -15.31 -4.38
CA GLY A 184 -6.76 -14.48 -3.41
C GLY A 184 -7.67 -13.41 -4.03
N ILE A 185 -7.95 -13.53 -5.33
CA ILE A 185 -8.87 -12.65 -6.05
C ILE A 185 -10.30 -13.01 -5.66
N GLN A 186 -11.09 -12.01 -5.26
CA GLN A 186 -12.45 -12.22 -4.73
C GLN A 186 -13.42 -12.76 -5.80
N THR A 187 -13.24 -12.34 -7.05
CA THR A 187 -14.06 -12.72 -8.20
C THR A 187 -13.59 -14.00 -8.89
N ALA A 188 -12.45 -14.58 -8.47
CA ALA A 188 -11.92 -15.78 -9.09
C ALA A 188 -12.71 -17.03 -8.68
N ASN A 189 -12.58 -18.08 -9.49
CA ASN A 189 -13.07 -19.41 -9.15
C ASN A 189 -12.27 -20.01 -7.98
N PRO A 190 -12.89 -20.91 -7.19
CA PRO A 190 -12.19 -21.64 -6.15
C PRO A 190 -11.11 -22.54 -6.75
N LYS A 191 -10.04 -22.78 -6.00
CA LYS A 191 -9.04 -23.76 -6.38
C LYS A 191 -9.62 -25.18 -6.39
N SER A 192 -8.99 -26.06 -7.16
CA SER A 192 -9.35 -27.48 -7.21
C SER A 192 -9.21 -28.13 -5.83
N ASN A 193 -8.09 -27.90 -5.14
CA ASN A 193 -7.86 -28.30 -3.76
C ASN A 193 -7.87 -27.07 -2.84
N MET A 194 -8.99 -26.84 -2.14
CA MET A 194 -9.16 -25.72 -1.21
C MET A 194 -8.60 -26.02 0.18
N GLU A 195 -8.58 -27.29 0.59
CA GLU A 195 -8.06 -27.72 1.89
C GLU A 195 -6.57 -27.38 2.02
N ASP A 196 -5.79 -27.53 0.95
CA ASP A 196 -4.37 -27.10 0.90
C ASP A 196 -4.15 -25.61 1.18
N ARG A 197 -5.21 -24.80 1.12
CA ARG A 197 -5.15 -23.34 1.31
C ARG A 197 -5.80 -22.88 2.59
N TRP A 198 -6.71 -23.67 3.14
CA TRP A 198 -7.34 -23.45 4.42
C TRP A 198 -6.55 -24.19 5.49
N LEU A 199 -5.64 -23.47 6.15
CA LEU A 199 -4.80 -24.01 7.22
C LEU A 199 -5.21 -23.32 8.54
N PRO A 200 -6.26 -23.81 9.25
CA PRO A 200 -6.84 -23.14 10.40
C PRO A 200 -5.81 -22.72 11.43
N ASP A 201 -4.96 -23.63 11.89
CA ASP A 201 -3.95 -23.34 12.94
C ASP A 201 -2.99 -22.23 12.53
N THR A 202 -2.61 -22.19 11.25
CA THR A 202 -1.73 -21.13 10.72
C THR A 202 -2.46 -19.80 10.63
N LEU A 203 -3.72 -19.79 10.21
CA LEU A 203 -4.54 -18.59 10.13
C LEU A 203 -4.80 -18.00 11.52
N ILE A 204 -5.19 -18.86 12.46
CA ILE A 204 -5.46 -18.49 13.86
C ILE A 204 -4.21 -17.91 14.50
N LYS A 205 -3.06 -18.59 14.40
CA LYS A 205 -1.79 -18.09 14.93
C LYS A 205 -1.38 -16.73 14.36
N ARG A 206 -1.69 -16.46 13.09
CA ARG A 206 -1.43 -15.17 12.45
C ARG A 206 -2.37 -14.09 12.99
N ILE A 207 -3.66 -14.38 13.06
CA ILE A 207 -4.69 -13.47 13.58
C ILE A 207 -4.41 -13.12 15.04
N GLU A 208 -4.13 -14.11 15.90
CA GLU A 208 -3.78 -13.88 17.32
C GLU A 208 -2.52 -13.02 17.47
N LYS A 209 -1.49 -13.24 16.63
CA LYS A 209 -0.30 -12.40 16.64
C LYS A 209 -0.60 -10.96 16.24
N ILE A 210 -1.45 -10.75 15.23
CA ILE A 210 -1.83 -9.41 14.79
C ILE A 210 -2.67 -8.71 15.85
N HIS A 211 -3.67 -9.42 16.40
CA HIS A 211 -4.51 -8.92 17.48
C HIS A 211 -3.68 -8.55 18.72
N SER A 212 -2.61 -9.28 19.05
CA SER A 212 -1.70 -8.87 20.15
C SER A 212 -1.01 -7.51 19.97
N MET A 213 -1.15 -6.89 18.79
CA MET A 213 -0.62 -5.57 18.45
C MET A 213 -1.73 -4.59 18.08
N SER A 214 -3.02 -4.93 18.25
CA SER A 214 -4.17 -4.14 17.77
C SER A 214 -4.22 -2.74 18.34
N ASP A 215 -3.76 -2.51 19.58
CA ASP A 215 -3.70 -1.18 20.19
C ASP A 215 -2.80 -0.20 19.42
N ARG A 216 -1.93 -0.72 18.56
CA ARG A 216 -1.03 0.06 17.69
C ARG A 216 -1.47 0.03 16.23
N ILE A 217 -2.65 -0.51 15.92
CA ILE A 217 -3.22 -0.61 14.57
C ILE A 217 -4.54 0.16 14.51
N GLU A 218 -4.61 1.13 13.62
CA GLU A 218 -5.85 1.81 13.25
C GLU A 218 -6.33 1.27 11.90
N VAL A 219 -7.63 0.99 11.77
CA VAL A 219 -8.23 0.48 10.54
C VAL A 219 -9.29 1.46 10.04
N THR A 220 -9.17 1.89 8.79
CA THR A 220 -10.08 2.87 8.17
C THR A 220 -10.62 2.38 6.82
N ASN A 221 -11.79 2.88 6.43
CA ASN A 221 -12.41 2.66 5.12
C ASN A 221 -12.69 4.01 4.43
N LYS A 222 -11.64 4.82 4.29
CA LYS A 222 -11.69 6.16 3.66
C LYS A 222 -11.29 6.09 2.20
N ASN A 223 -11.70 7.08 1.42
CA ASN A 223 -11.07 7.32 0.12
C ASN A 223 -9.56 7.53 0.35
N ALA A 224 -8.72 6.89 -0.45
CA ALA A 224 -7.28 6.94 -0.28
C ALA A 224 -6.72 8.37 -0.42
N MET A 225 -7.31 9.19 -1.30
CA MET A 225 -6.91 10.58 -1.52
C MET A 225 -7.16 11.43 -0.28
N GLU A 226 -8.37 11.33 0.29
CA GLU A 226 -8.73 12.00 1.54
C GLU A 226 -7.81 11.59 2.70
N LEU A 227 -7.47 10.29 2.80
CA LEU A 227 -6.55 9.80 3.82
C LEU A 227 -5.13 10.35 3.61
N ILE A 228 -4.64 10.39 2.38
CA ILE A 228 -3.31 10.90 2.06
C ILE A 228 -3.22 12.38 2.47
N GLU A 229 -4.21 13.18 2.10
CA GLU A 229 -4.32 14.59 2.52
C GLU A 229 -4.32 14.74 4.05
N GLU A 230 -5.15 13.97 4.75
CA GLU A 230 -5.23 14.02 6.22
C GLU A 230 -3.91 13.65 6.90
N MET A 231 -3.24 12.61 6.38
CA MET A 231 -2.01 12.06 6.97
C MET A 231 -0.75 12.81 6.55
N TYR A 232 -0.83 13.71 5.56
CA TYR A 232 0.34 14.43 5.09
C TYR A 232 0.88 15.44 6.11
N TRP A 233 0.06 15.90 7.05
CA TRP A 233 0.41 16.98 7.98
C TRP A 233 1.24 16.56 9.21
N SER A 234 2.07 15.53 9.13
CA SER A 234 2.89 15.08 10.26
C SER A 234 4.25 14.51 9.84
N PRO A 235 5.38 15.09 10.28
CA PRO A 235 6.71 14.66 9.86
C PRO A 235 7.08 13.28 10.41
N ASP A 236 6.31 12.76 11.37
CA ASP A 236 6.44 11.42 11.92
C ASP A 236 5.79 10.34 11.03
N ASN A 237 5.05 10.73 9.98
CA ASN A 237 4.37 9.81 9.05
C ASN A 237 5.26 9.41 7.87
N CYS A 238 5.18 8.14 7.51
CA CYS A 238 5.47 7.62 6.17
C CYS A 238 4.16 7.10 5.56
N ILE A 239 3.75 7.69 4.44
CA ILE A 239 2.57 7.29 3.70
C ILE A 239 2.99 6.34 2.57
N PHE A 240 2.66 5.07 2.74
CA PHE A 240 2.86 4.03 1.75
C PHE A 240 1.64 3.88 0.84
N ILE A 241 1.89 4.01 -0.46
CA ILE A 241 0.85 4.06 -1.46
C ILE A 241 1.15 2.97 -2.52
N ASP A 242 0.31 1.94 -2.56
CA ASP A 242 0.39 0.81 -3.50
C ASP A 242 -0.95 0.67 -4.25
N PRO A 243 -1.25 1.59 -5.18
CA PRO A 243 -2.55 1.63 -5.81
C PRO A 243 -2.71 0.46 -6.80
N PRO A 244 -3.95 0.10 -7.20
CA PRO A 244 -4.18 -0.88 -8.25
C PRO A 244 -3.41 -0.51 -9.54
N TYR A 245 -2.55 -1.39 -10.05
CA TYR A 245 -1.71 -1.06 -11.21
C TYR A 245 -2.50 -0.84 -12.51
N ILE A 246 -1.98 0.04 -13.37
CA ILE A 246 -2.58 0.48 -14.65
C ILE A 246 -2.91 -0.72 -15.58
N GLU A 247 -1.92 -1.49 -16.02
CA GLU A 247 -2.13 -2.61 -16.99
C GLU A 247 -2.95 -3.77 -16.41
N LYS A 248 -2.79 -4.09 -15.11
CA LYS A 248 -3.63 -5.09 -14.43
C LYS A 248 -5.04 -4.55 -14.12
N GLY A 249 -5.25 -3.25 -14.31
CA GLY A 249 -6.52 -2.55 -14.19
C GLY A 249 -7.31 -2.47 -15.50
N ASP A 250 -6.62 -2.41 -16.65
CA ASP A 250 -7.23 -2.17 -17.97
C ASP A 250 -8.02 -3.37 -18.52
N CYS A 251 -7.70 -4.61 -18.16
CA CYS A 251 -8.58 -5.75 -18.46
C CYS A 251 -9.91 -5.69 -17.67
N LEU A 252 -10.06 -4.76 -16.74
CA LEU A 252 -11.26 -4.61 -15.92
C LEU A 252 -11.98 -3.25 -16.09
N TYR A 253 -11.32 -2.06 -16.14
CA TYR A 253 -12.04 -0.77 -16.33
C TYR A 253 -11.15 0.43 -16.77
N PRO A 254 -11.59 1.30 -17.72
CA PRO A 254 -10.98 2.61 -18.04
C PRO A 254 -10.97 3.64 -16.89
N VAL A 255 -11.81 3.43 -15.88
CA VAL A 255 -12.01 4.33 -14.72
C VAL A 255 -10.76 4.46 -13.84
N LYS A 256 -9.80 3.52 -13.95
CA LYS A 256 -8.61 3.49 -13.10
C LYS A 256 -7.49 4.43 -13.54
N PHE A 257 -7.47 4.88 -14.80
CA PHE A 257 -6.43 5.82 -15.24
C PHE A 257 -6.55 7.19 -14.57
N HIS A 258 -7.78 7.69 -14.39
CA HIS A 258 -8.04 8.95 -13.69
C HIS A 258 -7.52 8.96 -12.26
N LEU A 259 -7.66 7.83 -11.54
CA LEU A 259 -7.09 7.67 -10.20
C LEU A 259 -5.57 7.96 -10.17
N HIS A 260 -4.81 7.48 -11.16
CA HIS A 260 -3.36 7.69 -11.18
C HIS A 260 -2.97 9.14 -11.49
N GLN A 261 -3.75 9.82 -12.33
CA GLN A 261 -3.56 11.24 -12.62
C GLN A 261 -3.92 12.10 -11.41
N GLU A 262 -5.05 11.84 -10.76
CA GLU A 262 -5.48 12.51 -9.54
C GLU A 262 -4.46 12.29 -8.41
N LEU A 263 -3.96 11.06 -8.25
CA LEU A 263 -2.93 10.75 -7.27
C LEU A 263 -1.62 11.49 -7.54
N ALA A 264 -1.16 11.53 -8.80
CA ALA A 264 0.03 12.28 -9.16
C ALA A 264 -0.16 13.79 -8.95
N ALA A 265 -1.34 14.33 -9.29
CA ALA A 265 -1.68 15.73 -9.10
C ALA A 265 -1.67 16.10 -7.61
N LEU A 266 -2.34 15.31 -6.76
CA LEU A 266 -2.35 15.52 -5.31
C LEU A 266 -0.94 15.51 -4.73
N ILE A 267 -0.14 14.47 -5.03
CA ILE A 267 1.23 14.37 -4.51
C ILE A 267 2.06 15.58 -4.96
N THR A 268 1.92 16.00 -6.22
CA THR A 268 2.63 17.16 -6.76
C THR A 268 2.21 18.44 -6.04
N GLU A 269 0.92 18.63 -5.78
CA GLU A 269 0.39 19.81 -5.06
C GLU A 269 0.90 19.85 -3.62
N LEU A 270 0.82 18.73 -2.90
CA LEU A 270 1.32 18.61 -1.53
C LEU A 270 2.82 18.92 -1.43
N LEU A 271 3.63 18.40 -2.34
CA LEU A 271 5.08 18.64 -2.34
C LEU A 271 5.46 20.05 -2.76
N ARG A 272 4.66 20.65 -3.66
CA ARG A 272 4.87 22.01 -4.17
C ARG A 272 4.48 23.07 -3.15
N GLU A 273 3.38 22.88 -2.44
CA GLU A 273 2.81 23.89 -1.53
C GLU A 273 3.18 23.66 -0.06
N PHE A 274 3.45 22.42 0.32
CA PHE A 274 3.66 22.02 1.72
C PHE A 274 4.84 21.04 1.84
N PRO A 275 6.07 21.46 1.48
CA PRO A 275 7.23 20.58 1.53
C PRO A 275 7.54 20.13 2.97
N GLY A 276 7.84 18.84 3.13
CA GLY A 276 8.35 18.27 4.39
C GLY A 276 7.35 17.91 5.45
N CYS A 277 6.07 17.92 5.12
CA CYS A 277 5.06 17.54 6.09
C CYS A 277 5.00 16.03 6.34
N ALA A 278 5.28 15.15 5.36
CA ALA A 278 5.40 13.70 5.57
C ALA A 278 6.30 13.04 4.49
N ASP A 279 6.76 11.82 4.75
CA ASP A 279 7.41 11.02 3.70
C ASP A 279 6.37 10.25 2.89
N ILE A 280 6.56 10.15 1.59
CA ILE A 280 5.70 9.37 0.68
C ILE A 280 6.52 8.28 0.01
N LEU A 281 6.04 7.04 0.10
CA LEU A 281 6.63 5.89 -0.58
C LEU A 281 5.59 5.24 -1.49
N LEU A 282 5.80 5.36 -2.80
CA LEU A 282 4.85 4.96 -3.84
C LEU A 282 5.41 3.75 -4.60
N THR A 283 4.56 2.79 -4.98
CA THR A 283 5.02 1.64 -5.78
C THR A 283 4.14 1.38 -7.01
N TYR A 284 4.77 1.02 -8.13
CA TYR A 284 4.09 0.75 -9.39
C TYR A 284 4.78 -0.34 -10.22
N ASP A 285 4.06 -0.97 -11.16
CA ASP A 285 4.70 -1.62 -12.31
C ASP A 285 5.28 -0.53 -13.24
N ASP A 286 6.51 -0.70 -13.72
CA ASP A 286 7.17 0.29 -14.58
C ASP A 286 6.42 0.49 -15.91
N GLN A 287 6.04 1.74 -16.15
CA GLN A 287 5.36 2.16 -17.37
C GLN A 287 5.76 3.58 -17.74
N LYS A 288 5.87 3.86 -19.05
CA LYS A 288 6.30 5.16 -19.56
C LYS A 288 5.50 6.33 -18.98
N ILE A 289 4.18 6.18 -18.85
CA ILE A 289 3.30 7.24 -18.33
C ILE A 289 3.63 7.65 -16.89
N LEU A 290 4.16 6.74 -16.06
CA LEU A 290 4.54 7.08 -14.69
C LEU A 290 5.80 7.95 -14.65
N HIS A 291 6.70 7.77 -15.61
CA HIS A 291 7.84 8.69 -15.76
C HIS A 291 7.37 10.08 -16.19
N GLU A 292 6.30 10.17 -17.00
CA GLU A 292 5.72 11.45 -17.42
C GLU A 292 4.92 12.12 -16.29
N LEU A 293 4.16 11.36 -15.49
CA LEU A 293 3.36 11.87 -14.37
C LEU A 293 4.20 12.38 -13.19
N TYR A 294 5.38 11.79 -12.98
CA TYR A 294 6.26 12.08 -11.86
C TYR A 294 7.62 12.68 -12.30
N ASP A 295 7.64 13.40 -13.43
CA ASP A 295 8.84 14.06 -13.96
C ASP A 295 9.16 15.38 -13.24
N GLN A 296 9.28 15.34 -11.91
CA GLN A 296 9.71 16.48 -11.10
C GLN A 296 11.10 16.21 -10.50
N ASN A 297 11.91 17.26 -10.31
CA ASN A 297 13.29 17.11 -9.84
C ASN A 297 13.42 16.63 -8.39
N HIS A 298 12.36 16.76 -7.60
CA HIS A 298 12.32 16.47 -6.18
C HIS A 298 11.66 15.11 -5.84
N ILE A 299 11.19 14.39 -6.86
CA ILE A 299 10.67 13.03 -6.72
C ILE A 299 11.77 12.03 -7.11
N GLY A 300 12.14 11.16 -6.17
CA GLY A 300 13.10 10.08 -6.40
C GLY A 300 12.43 8.93 -7.15
N ILE A 301 12.84 8.63 -8.38
CA ILE A 301 12.35 7.45 -9.12
C ILE A 301 13.42 6.36 -9.09
N HIS A 302 13.06 5.21 -8.51
CA HIS A 302 13.96 4.09 -8.29
C HIS A 302 13.44 2.83 -8.97
N MET A 303 14.33 2.07 -9.60
CA MET A 303 13.97 0.87 -10.34
C MET A 303 14.29 -0.39 -9.55
N ILE A 304 13.33 -1.30 -9.42
CA ILE A 304 13.52 -2.59 -8.72
C ILE A 304 13.04 -3.77 -9.56
N GLY A 305 13.88 -4.79 -9.68
CA GLY A 305 13.53 -6.03 -10.40
C GLY A 305 12.62 -6.95 -9.59
N ARG A 306 11.50 -7.39 -10.17
CA ARG A 306 10.55 -8.35 -9.58
C ARG A 306 10.33 -9.59 -10.45
N LYS A 307 10.29 -10.76 -9.80
CA LYS A 307 9.79 -12.00 -10.40
C LYS A 307 8.28 -12.11 -10.14
N TYR A 308 7.47 -11.93 -11.18
CA TYR A 308 6.03 -12.11 -11.10
C TYR A 308 5.68 -13.59 -10.88
N SER A 309 4.70 -13.87 -10.02
CA SER A 309 4.26 -15.24 -9.72
C SER A 309 3.31 -15.81 -10.78
N CYS A 310 2.77 -14.95 -11.65
CA CYS A 310 2.06 -15.33 -12.87
C CYS A 310 2.84 -14.71 -14.04
N SER A 311 3.16 -15.50 -15.06
CA SER A 311 3.59 -14.95 -16.35
C SER A 311 2.48 -14.07 -16.91
N ARG A 312 2.88 -12.94 -17.52
CA ARG A 312 1.97 -12.07 -18.29
C ARG A 312 1.21 -12.89 -19.34
#